data_AF-A0A958B464-F1
#
_entry.id   AF-A0A958B464-F1
#
_cell.length_a   1.000
_cell.length_b   1.000
_cell.length_c   1.000
_cell.angle_alpha   90.00
_cell.angle_beta   90.00
_cell.angle_gamma   90.00
#
_symmetry.space_group_name_H-M   'P 1'
#
loop_
_entity.id
_entity.type
_entity.pdbx_description
1 polymer ?
#
loop_
_entity_poly.entity_id
_entity_poly.type
_entity_poly.pdbx_seq_one_letter_code
_entity_poly.pdbx_strand_id
1 'polypeptide(L)'
;MNTNKLTLRTMGLAGLLLVLLATLLPAGLVQAAAPDLPPCGQPPAGNWTINASCDLSAAVIAPQNVTITNNALVTVPGGRWLNVDFTNYYLRILPGSALLIQPGGRTYSFLLGHTFLNNTDGTFGYYLKRVGGGVMESYNSTFAFYPASTIKFLQHLHAMRAVDAGSVTLLGTN
;
A
#
# COMPACT_ATOMS: atom_id res chain seq x y z
N MET A 1 4.75 35.05 -39.10
CA MET A 1 6.19 35.08 -38.81
C MET A 1 6.49 36.26 -37.91
N ASN A 2 6.72 36.04 -36.61
CA ASN A 2 7.50 36.96 -35.79
C ASN A 2 8.02 36.20 -34.56
N THR A 3 9.34 36.17 -34.43
CA THR A 3 10.10 35.39 -33.46
C THR A 3 10.14 36.09 -32.09
N ASN A 4 9.71 35.39 -31.03
CA ASN A 4 9.97 35.81 -29.66
C ASN A 4 11.46 35.60 -29.35
N LYS A 5 12.16 36.72 -29.10
CA LYS A 5 13.58 36.80 -28.79
C LYS A 5 13.77 36.59 -27.29
N LEU A 6 14.24 35.42 -26.87
CA LEU A 6 14.59 35.14 -25.47
C LEU A 6 16.04 35.55 -25.21
N THR A 7 16.24 36.60 -24.41
CA THR A 7 17.56 37.14 -24.05
C THR A 7 18.17 36.29 -22.92
N LEU A 8 19.13 35.43 -23.25
CA LEU A 8 19.92 34.64 -22.28
C LEU A 8 20.88 35.58 -21.52
N ARG A 9 20.65 35.78 -20.22
CA ARG A 9 21.69 36.32 -19.30
C ARG A 9 22.53 35.15 -18.80
N THR A 10 23.79 35.13 -19.23
CA THR A 10 24.98 34.52 -18.60
C THR A 10 24.71 33.40 -17.59
N MET A 11 24.70 32.15 -18.05
CA MET A 11 24.92 30.98 -17.21
C MET A 11 26.23 30.31 -17.64
N GLY A 12 27.06 30.00 -16.64
CA GLY A 12 28.45 29.59 -16.81
C GLY A 12 28.67 28.34 -17.65
N LEU A 13 29.93 28.19 -18.09
CA LEU A 13 30.49 27.20 -19.01
C LEU A 13 30.18 25.72 -18.71
N ALA A 14 29.52 25.38 -17.60
CA ALA A 14 29.12 24.01 -17.26
C ALA A 14 27.77 23.58 -17.88
N GLY A 15 26.94 24.53 -18.35
CA GLY A 15 25.61 24.23 -18.92
C GLY A 15 25.60 23.88 -20.41
N LEU A 16 26.66 24.18 -21.15
CA LEU A 16 26.68 24.05 -22.62
C LEU A 16 27.04 22.64 -23.11
N LEU A 17 27.56 21.77 -22.24
CA LEU A 17 27.94 20.41 -22.62
C LEU A 17 26.79 19.39 -22.51
N LEU A 18 25.67 19.74 -21.84
CA LEU A 18 24.54 18.81 -21.66
C LEU A 18 23.48 18.89 -22.76
N VAL A 19 23.45 19.96 -23.57
CA VAL A 19 22.35 20.17 -24.55
C VAL A 19 22.64 19.54 -25.92
N LEU A 20 23.90 19.17 -26.20
CA LEU A 20 24.27 18.55 -27.48
C LEU A 20 24.21 17.01 -27.51
N LEU A 21 23.78 16.35 -26.42
CA LEU A 21 23.66 14.89 -26.33
C LEU A 21 22.21 14.37 -26.30
N ALA A 22 21.21 15.20 -26.60
CA ALA A 22 19.80 14.83 -26.48
C ALA A 22 19.13 14.29 -27.76
N THR A 23 19.84 14.14 -28.89
CA THR A 23 19.21 13.73 -30.17
C THR A 23 19.50 12.30 -30.63
N LEU A 24 20.07 11.43 -29.78
CA LEU A 24 20.26 10.01 -30.08
C LEU A 24 20.04 9.11 -28.85
N LEU A 25 18.89 9.25 -28.16
CA LEU A 25 18.49 8.30 -27.12
C LEU A 25 17.35 7.41 -27.62
N PRO A 26 17.56 6.09 -27.78
CA PRO A 26 16.47 5.17 -28.06
C PRO A 26 15.49 5.17 -26.87
N ALA A 27 14.20 5.00 -27.19
CA ALA A 27 13.12 4.83 -26.24
C ALA A 27 13.41 3.64 -25.32
N GLY A 28 13.87 3.94 -24.11
CA GLY A 28 14.26 2.97 -23.11
C GLY A 28 14.45 3.64 -21.77
N LEU A 29 13.40 4.28 -21.26
CA LEU A 29 13.32 4.57 -19.83
C LEU A 29 13.19 3.22 -19.13
N VAL A 30 14.32 2.61 -18.80
CA VAL A 30 14.37 1.58 -17.78
C VAL A 30 13.97 2.27 -16.49
N GLN A 31 12.76 2.00 -16.01
CA GLN A 31 12.35 2.29 -14.64
C GLN A 31 13.50 1.79 -13.76
N ALA A 32 14.20 2.69 -13.07
CA ALA A 32 15.16 2.26 -12.06
C ALA A 32 14.40 1.36 -11.10
N ALA A 33 14.77 0.08 -11.06
CA ALA A 33 14.32 -0.79 -9.99
C ALA A 33 14.65 -0.06 -8.68
N ALA A 34 13.71 -0.08 -7.73
CA ALA A 34 13.97 0.45 -6.41
C ALA A 34 15.31 -0.13 -5.92
N PRO A 35 16.19 0.66 -5.27
CA PRO A 35 17.46 0.13 -4.77
C PRO A 35 17.18 -1.13 -3.95
N ASP A 36 17.84 -2.24 -4.31
CA ASP A 36 17.68 -3.52 -3.64
C ASP A 36 18.02 -3.34 -2.15
N LEU A 37 17.00 -3.38 -1.29
CA LEU A 37 17.20 -3.28 0.15
C LEU A 37 17.80 -4.60 0.66
N PRO A 38 18.62 -4.56 1.72
CA PRO A 38 19.18 -5.78 2.30
C PRO A 38 18.06 -6.71 2.79
N PRO A 39 18.29 -8.04 2.81
CA PRO A 39 17.30 -8.98 3.30
C PRO A 39 17.01 -8.74 4.78
N CYS A 40 15.75 -8.80 5.19
CA CYS A 40 15.39 -8.69 6.60
C CYS A 40 15.96 -9.88 7.40
N GLY A 41 16.81 -9.61 8.39
CA GLY A 41 17.37 -10.62 9.30
C GLY A 41 16.35 -11.02 10.36
N GLN A 42 15.70 -12.16 10.18
CA GLN A 42 14.80 -12.73 11.19
C GLN A 42 15.62 -13.31 12.37
N PRO A 43 15.26 -13.02 13.63
CA PRO A 43 15.88 -13.68 14.77
C PRO A 43 15.42 -15.15 14.88
N PRO A 44 16.25 -16.06 15.42
CA PRO A 44 15.87 -17.46 15.62
C PRO A 44 14.67 -17.64 16.58
N ALA A 45 14.53 -16.75 17.56
CA ALA A 45 13.43 -16.74 18.53
C ALA A 45 13.26 -15.32 19.11
N GLY A 46 12.11 -15.06 19.75
CA GLY A 46 11.85 -13.81 20.46
C GLY A 46 11.24 -12.70 19.59
N ASN A 47 11.22 -11.48 20.13
CA ASN A 47 10.70 -10.31 19.41
C ASN A 47 11.62 -9.93 18.24
N TRP A 48 11.03 -9.65 17.09
CA TRP A 48 11.72 -9.15 15.91
C TRP A 48 11.63 -7.63 15.85
N THR A 49 12.75 -6.96 16.13
CA THR A 49 12.83 -5.50 15.98
C THR A 49 13.60 -5.15 14.72
N ILE A 50 12.91 -4.53 13.76
CA ILE A 50 13.49 -4.07 12.50
C ILE A 50 13.79 -2.59 12.62
N ASN A 51 15.08 -2.24 12.64
CA ASN A 51 15.58 -0.88 12.86
C ASN A 51 16.25 -0.26 11.61
N ALA A 52 16.29 -1.00 10.52
CA ALA A 52 16.81 -0.57 9.22
C ALA A 52 15.89 -1.08 8.10
N SER A 53 15.79 -0.31 7.02
CA SER A 53 14.96 -0.68 5.87
C SER A 53 15.47 -1.97 5.23
N CYS A 54 14.56 -2.89 4.93
CA CYS A 54 14.90 -4.22 4.44
C CYS A 54 13.76 -4.83 3.62
N ASP A 55 14.10 -5.80 2.76
CA ASP A 55 13.14 -6.56 1.98
C ASP A 55 13.04 -8.00 2.50
N LEU A 56 11.82 -8.55 2.50
CA LEU A 56 11.63 -9.97 2.76
C LEU A 56 12.16 -10.80 1.59
N SER A 57 13.33 -11.42 1.79
CA SER A 57 13.96 -12.31 0.82
C SER A 57 13.27 -13.66 0.70
N ALA A 58 12.45 -14.03 1.69
CA ALA A 58 11.68 -15.25 1.74
C ALA A 58 10.33 -15.02 2.39
N ALA A 59 9.45 -16.00 2.27
CA ALA A 59 8.27 -16.05 3.10
C ALA A 59 8.68 -16.47 4.53
N VAL A 60 8.22 -15.70 5.52
CA VAL A 60 8.71 -15.76 6.89
C VAL A 60 7.54 -15.90 7.87
N ILE A 61 7.74 -16.70 8.91
CA ILE A 61 6.89 -16.74 10.10
C ILE A 61 7.64 -16.02 11.22
N ALA A 62 7.07 -14.92 11.70
CA ALA A 62 7.63 -14.18 12.81
C ALA A 62 7.59 -15.04 14.09
N PRO A 63 8.71 -15.13 14.83
CA PRO A 63 8.78 -15.98 16.02
C PRO A 63 7.92 -15.45 17.18
N GLN A 64 7.83 -14.13 17.34
CA GLN A 64 6.96 -13.42 18.31
C GLN A 64 6.58 -12.03 17.75
N ASN A 65 6.53 -10.99 18.61
CA ASN A 65 6.15 -9.63 18.22
C ASN A 65 7.10 -9.07 17.17
N VAL A 66 6.55 -8.39 16.17
CA VAL A 66 7.32 -7.66 15.16
C VAL A 66 7.17 -6.18 15.42
N THR A 67 8.27 -5.44 15.57
CA THR A 67 8.27 -3.98 15.71
C THR A 67 9.15 -3.37 14.62
N ILE A 68 8.59 -2.45 13.84
CA ILE A 68 9.32 -1.65 12.85
C ILE A 68 9.59 -0.28 13.46
N THR A 69 10.86 0.11 13.55
CA THR A 69 11.32 1.32 14.25
C THR A 69 12.34 2.10 13.42
N ASN A 70 12.74 3.27 13.91
CA ASN A 70 13.83 4.08 13.37
C ASN A 70 13.61 4.49 11.91
N ASN A 71 12.37 4.85 11.56
CA ASN A 71 11.98 5.23 10.20
C ASN A 71 12.26 4.14 9.15
N ALA A 72 12.33 2.87 9.56
CA ALA A 72 12.61 1.77 8.66
C ALA A 72 11.40 1.48 7.76
N LEU A 73 11.70 1.16 6.50
CA LEU A 73 10.75 0.63 5.53
C LEU A 73 10.96 -0.87 5.38
N VAL A 74 9.94 -1.65 5.74
CA VAL A 74 9.93 -3.10 5.45
C VAL A 74 9.11 -3.33 4.20
N THR A 75 9.71 -3.91 3.18
CA THR A 75 8.98 -4.29 1.97
C THR A 75 8.65 -5.78 2.00
N VAL A 76 7.41 -6.11 1.63
CA VAL A 76 6.96 -7.46 1.32
C VAL A 76 6.79 -7.57 -0.19
N PRO A 77 7.78 -8.14 -0.91
CA PRO A 77 7.70 -8.28 -2.35
C PRO A 77 6.58 -9.22 -2.81
N GLY A 78 6.24 -9.13 -4.10
CA GLY A 78 5.32 -10.06 -4.74
C GLY A 78 5.71 -11.53 -4.53
N GLY A 79 4.75 -12.36 -4.12
CA GLY A 79 4.98 -13.79 -3.87
C GLY A 79 5.65 -14.10 -2.51
N ARG A 80 5.90 -13.09 -1.68
CA ARG A 80 6.41 -13.25 -0.31
C ARG A 80 5.30 -13.02 0.71
N TRP A 81 5.47 -13.58 1.90
CA TRP A 81 4.57 -13.30 3.00
C TRP A 81 5.26 -13.17 4.35
N LEU A 82 4.72 -12.28 5.17
CA LEU A 82 5.01 -12.18 6.59
C LEU A 82 3.83 -12.75 7.36
N ASN A 83 4.07 -13.87 8.04
CA ASN A 83 3.11 -14.48 8.94
C ASN A 83 3.41 -14.04 10.38
N VAL A 84 2.47 -13.36 11.03
CA VAL A 84 2.55 -13.04 12.46
C VAL A 84 1.35 -13.65 13.15
N ASP A 85 1.57 -14.44 14.20
CA ASP A 85 0.45 -14.95 15.01
C ASP A 85 -0.16 -13.82 15.86
N PHE A 86 -1.17 -13.16 15.28
CA PHE A 86 -1.90 -12.09 15.94
C PHE A 86 -2.75 -12.52 17.14
N THR A 87 -2.84 -13.82 17.44
CA THR A 87 -3.53 -14.32 18.65
C THR A 87 -2.71 -14.04 19.91
N ASN A 88 -1.39 -14.17 19.80
CA ASN A 88 -0.46 -14.05 20.93
C ASN A 88 0.50 -12.86 20.81
N TYR A 89 0.68 -12.33 19.59
CA TYR A 89 1.69 -11.33 19.28
C TYR A 89 1.14 -10.19 18.44
N TYR A 90 1.92 -9.13 18.26
CA TYR A 90 1.52 -7.98 17.46
C TYR A 90 2.57 -7.61 16.40
N LEU A 91 2.10 -6.93 15.36
CA LEU A 91 2.91 -6.16 14.43
C LEU A 91 2.72 -4.67 14.76
N ARG A 92 3.78 -4.01 15.22
CA ARG A 92 3.76 -2.59 15.59
C ARG A 92 4.66 -1.79 14.67
N ILE A 93 4.10 -0.74 14.09
CA ILE A 93 4.83 0.22 13.25
C ILE A 93 4.96 1.51 14.05
N LEU A 94 6.18 1.88 14.44
CA LEU A 94 6.44 3.12 15.18
C LEU A 94 6.44 4.34 14.26
N PRO A 95 6.27 5.57 14.81
CA PRO A 95 6.20 6.78 14.01
C PRO A 95 7.39 6.92 13.04
N GLY A 96 7.07 7.24 11.78
CA GLY A 96 8.03 7.41 10.70
C GLY A 96 8.51 6.12 10.03
N SER A 97 8.19 4.95 10.60
CA SER A 97 8.40 3.65 9.95
C SER A 97 7.24 3.28 9.03
N ALA A 98 7.47 2.33 8.12
CA ALA A 98 6.45 1.86 7.19
C ALA A 98 6.58 0.37 6.85
N LEU A 99 5.44 -0.23 6.48
CA LEU A 99 5.35 -1.56 5.88
C LEU A 99 4.75 -1.40 4.48
N LEU A 100 5.54 -1.70 3.46
CA LEU A 100 5.10 -1.65 2.07
C LEU A 100 4.81 -3.06 1.56
N ILE A 101 3.57 -3.34 1.24
CA ILE A 101 3.16 -4.59 0.62
C ILE A 101 3.07 -4.36 -0.89
N GLN A 102 4.01 -4.92 -1.64
CA GLN A 102 4.00 -4.83 -3.09
C GLN A 102 2.93 -5.76 -3.69
N PRO A 103 2.50 -5.54 -4.95
CA PRO A 103 1.51 -6.39 -5.60
C PRO A 103 1.87 -7.89 -5.51
N GLY A 104 0.97 -8.68 -4.92
CA GLY A 104 1.17 -10.12 -4.72
C GLY A 104 1.89 -10.51 -3.42
N GLY A 105 2.43 -9.55 -2.68
CA GLY A 105 2.92 -9.74 -1.31
C GLY A 105 1.76 -9.86 -0.32
N ARG A 106 1.98 -10.51 0.82
CA ARG A 106 0.93 -10.72 1.83
C ARG A 106 1.45 -10.57 3.25
N THR A 107 0.60 -10.02 4.12
CA THR A 107 0.80 -10.04 5.57
C THR A 107 -0.44 -10.68 6.16
N TYR A 108 -0.29 -11.79 6.88
CA TYR A 108 -1.43 -12.51 7.45
C TYR A 108 -1.03 -13.18 8.76
N SER A 109 -2.01 -13.64 9.53
CA SER A 109 -1.81 -14.72 10.50
C SER A 109 -2.35 -16.00 9.85
N PHE A 110 -1.66 -17.14 9.99
CA PHE A 110 -2.21 -18.43 9.56
C PHE A 110 -3.50 -18.79 10.34
N LEU A 111 -3.80 -18.05 11.41
CA LEU A 111 -5.01 -18.17 12.22
C LEU A 111 -6.06 -17.08 11.92
N LEU A 112 -6.03 -16.41 10.75
CA LEU A 112 -7.00 -15.36 10.37
C LEU A 112 -8.42 -15.85 10.02
N GLY A 113 -8.79 -17.08 10.42
CA GLY A 113 -10.19 -17.42 10.68
C GLY A 113 -10.63 -17.15 12.12
N HIS A 114 -9.70 -17.00 13.06
CA HIS A 114 -9.95 -17.14 14.51
C HIS A 114 -9.58 -15.93 15.38
N THR A 115 -8.67 -15.05 14.97
CA THR A 115 -8.20 -13.96 15.86
C THR A 115 -9.25 -12.86 16.11
N PHE A 116 -10.22 -12.66 15.22
CA PHE A 116 -11.40 -11.82 15.50
C PHE A 116 -12.44 -12.51 16.41
N LEU A 117 -12.38 -13.84 16.58
CA LEU A 117 -13.39 -14.62 17.33
C LEU A 117 -13.26 -14.51 18.85
N ASN A 118 -12.07 -14.20 19.40
CA ASN A 118 -11.77 -14.50 20.81
C ASN A 118 -11.71 -13.30 21.76
N ASN A 119 -11.85 -12.06 21.27
CA ASN A 119 -11.59 -10.86 22.10
C ASN A 119 -12.77 -9.87 22.18
N THR A 120 -13.93 -10.23 21.65
CA THR A 120 -15.15 -9.41 21.76
C THR A 120 -16.37 -10.30 21.97
N ASP A 121 -17.27 -9.89 22.85
CA ASP A 121 -18.61 -10.48 23.02
C ASP A 121 -19.57 -10.10 21.88
N GLY A 122 -19.13 -9.22 20.96
CA GLY A 122 -19.86 -8.79 19.79
C GLY A 122 -19.91 -9.82 18.66
N THR A 123 -20.99 -9.79 17.88
CA THR A 123 -21.07 -10.51 16.60
C THR A 123 -20.29 -9.76 15.54
N PHE A 124 -19.47 -10.46 14.76
CA PHE A 124 -18.72 -9.87 13.64
C PHE A 124 -18.87 -10.72 12.37
N GLY A 125 -18.48 -10.12 11.25
CA GLY A 125 -18.50 -10.75 9.93
C GLY A 125 -17.63 -9.98 8.95
N TYR A 126 -17.13 -10.66 7.94
CA TYR A 126 -16.37 -10.06 6.84
C TYR A 126 -16.60 -10.78 5.53
N TYR A 127 -16.38 -10.06 4.43
CA TYR A 127 -16.48 -10.61 3.08
C TYR A 127 -15.36 -10.02 2.22
N LEU A 128 -14.36 -10.85 1.91
CA LEU A 128 -13.20 -10.46 1.11
C LEU A 128 -13.36 -11.00 -0.31
N LYS A 129 -13.47 -10.09 -1.28
CA LYS A 129 -13.64 -10.43 -2.70
C LYS A 129 -12.67 -9.65 -3.57
N ARG A 130 -12.11 -10.31 -4.58
CA ARG A 130 -11.32 -9.64 -5.63
C ARG A 130 -12.26 -8.81 -6.53
N VAL A 131 -11.93 -7.55 -6.79
CA VAL A 131 -12.68 -6.72 -7.75
C VAL A 131 -12.68 -7.39 -9.13
N GLY A 132 -13.87 -7.61 -9.71
CA GLY A 132 -14.04 -8.34 -10.97
C GLY A 132 -13.75 -9.85 -10.90
N GLY A 133 -13.48 -10.41 -9.72
CA GLY A 133 -13.12 -11.81 -9.53
C GLY A 133 -13.98 -12.54 -8.49
N GLY A 134 -13.48 -13.67 -8.00
CA GLY A 134 -14.12 -14.52 -7.00
C GLY A 134 -13.97 -14.02 -5.55
N VAL A 135 -14.73 -14.66 -4.66
CA VAL A 135 -14.61 -14.50 -3.20
C VAL A 135 -13.32 -15.18 -2.76
N MET A 136 -12.50 -14.47 -1.98
CA MET A 136 -11.26 -15.00 -1.43
C MET A 136 -11.49 -15.60 -0.05
N GLU A 137 -12.31 -14.94 0.77
CA GLU A 137 -12.62 -15.39 2.13
C GLU A 137 -13.92 -14.75 2.61
N SER A 138 -14.62 -15.40 3.53
CA SER A 138 -15.83 -14.87 4.14
C SER A 138 -16.08 -15.50 5.50
N TYR A 139 -16.56 -14.70 6.45
CA TYR A 139 -17.04 -15.15 7.75
C TYR A 139 -18.34 -14.44 8.08
N ASN A 140 -19.36 -15.19 8.49
CA ASN A 140 -20.69 -14.66 8.83
C ASN A 140 -21.28 -13.72 7.74
N SER A 141 -21.02 -14.04 6.46
CA SER A 141 -21.35 -13.17 5.33
C SER A 141 -22.84 -13.06 5.01
N THR A 142 -23.67 -13.90 5.63
CA THR A 142 -25.13 -13.87 5.51
C THR A 142 -25.80 -13.05 6.60
N PHE A 143 -25.07 -12.63 7.64
CA PHE A 143 -25.60 -11.83 8.73
C PHE A 143 -25.70 -10.36 8.32
N ALA A 144 -26.84 -9.73 8.62
CA ALA A 144 -27.09 -8.34 8.33
C ALA A 144 -26.55 -7.44 9.46
N PHE A 145 -25.49 -6.69 9.17
CA PHE A 145 -24.95 -5.70 10.09
C PHE A 145 -25.57 -4.32 9.85
N TYR A 146 -25.73 -3.54 10.92
CA TYR A 146 -26.09 -2.13 10.80
C TYR A 146 -24.94 -1.38 10.09
N PRO A 147 -25.18 -0.73 8.93
CA PRO A 147 -24.10 -0.15 8.12
C PRO A 147 -23.46 1.09 8.76
N ALA A 148 -24.10 1.70 9.76
CA ALA A 148 -23.64 2.94 10.40
C ALA A 148 -23.19 3.98 9.34
N SER A 149 -21.99 4.56 9.49
CA SER A 149 -21.48 5.56 8.55
C SER A 149 -21.03 5.01 7.19
N THR A 150 -20.95 3.69 6.98
CA THR A 150 -20.59 3.12 5.66
C THR A 150 -21.66 3.36 4.61
N ILE A 151 -22.92 3.61 5.03
CA ILE A 151 -24.03 3.98 4.14
C ILE A 151 -23.73 5.24 3.32
N LYS A 152 -22.86 6.13 3.82
CA LYS A 152 -22.46 7.37 3.14
C LYS A 152 -21.80 7.08 1.78
N PHE A 153 -21.19 5.92 1.60
CA PHE A 153 -20.65 5.52 0.30
C PHE A 153 -21.76 5.32 -0.75
N LEU A 154 -22.85 4.65 -0.38
CA LEU A 154 -23.99 4.45 -1.26
C LEU A 154 -24.74 5.76 -1.54
N GLN A 155 -24.88 6.62 -0.52
CA GLN A 155 -25.43 7.96 -0.68
C GLN A 155 -24.58 8.80 -1.65
N HIS A 156 -23.25 8.76 -1.50
CA HIS A 156 -22.34 9.44 -2.40
C HIS A 156 -22.42 8.89 -3.83
N LEU A 157 -22.41 7.56 -4.01
CA LEU A 157 -22.58 6.92 -5.32
C LEU A 157 -23.90 7.34 -5.99
N HIS A 158 -24.99 7.40 -5.23
CA HIS A 158 -26.28 7.85 -5.74
C HIS A 158 -26.23 9.32 -6.21
N ALA A 159 -25.64 10.20 -5.40
CA ALA A 159 -25.48 11.61 -5.76
C ALA A 159 -24.63 11.79 -7.03
N MET A 160 -23.50 11.07 -7.13
CA MET A 160 -22.63 11.14 -8.32
C MET A 160 -23.34 10.62 -9.58
N ARG A 161 -24.16 9.58 -9.48
CA ARG A 161 -25.00 9.13 -10.61
C ARG A 161 -26.00 10.18 -11.06
N ALA A 162 -26.55 10.98 -10.14
CA ALA A 162 -27.46 12.06 -10.48
C ALA A 162 -26.72 13.25 -11.14
N VAL A 163 -25.46 13.49 -10.76
CA VAL A 163 -24.56 14.43 -11.44
C VAL A 163 -24.23 13.95 -12.85
N ASP A 164 -23.85 12.68 -13.00
CA ASP A 164 -23.54 12.08 -14.31
C ASP A 164 -24.75 12.10 -15.26
N ALA A 165 -25.96 11.95 -14.71
CA ALA A 165 -27.21 12.07 -15.46
C ALA A 165 -27.64 13.53 -15.74
N GLY A 166 -26.89 14.53 -15.26
CA GLY A 166 -27.20 15.96 -15.41
C GLY A 166 -28.42 16.44 -14.60
N SER A 167 -28.94 15.63 -13.68
CA SER A 167 -30.13 15.97 -12.87
C SER A 167 -29.80 16.94 -11.72
N VAL A 168 -28.56 16.92 -11.25
CA VAL A 168 -28.03 17.85 -10.24
C VAL A 168 -26.59 18.21 -10.61
N THR A 169 -26.06 19.28 -10.02
CA THR A 169 -24.64 19.64 -10.10
C THR A 169 -23.96 19.37 -8.77
N LEU A 170 -22.63 19.40 -8.75
CA LEU A 170 -21.85 19.33 -7.51
C LEU A 170 -22.11 20.52 -6.57
N LEU A 171 -22.70 21.60 -7.08
CA LEU A 171 -23.05 22.80 -6.31
C LEU A 171 -24.49 22.78 -5.78
N GLY A 172 -25.34 21.83 -6.23
CA GLY A 172 -26.76 21.75 -5.89
C GLY A 172 -27.65 21.43 -7.08
N THR A 173 -28.97 21.56 -6.91
CA THR A 173 -29.94 21.44 -8.03
C THR A 173 -29.77 22.61 -9.00
N ASN A 174 -29.93 22.33 -10.30
CA ASN A 174 -29.98 23.36 -11.33
C ASN A 174 -31.15 24.34 -11.11
#